data_AF-A0A3D2WK69-F1
#
_entry.id   AF-A0A3D2WK69-F1
#
_cell.length_a   1.000
_cell.length_b   1.000
_cell.length_c   1.000
_cell.angle_alpha   90.00
_cell.angle_beta   90.00
_cell.angle_gamma   90.00
#
_symmetry.space_group_name_H-M   'P 1'
#
loop_
_entity.id
_entity.type
_entity.pdbx_description
1 polymer ?
#
loop_
_entity_poly.entity_id
_entity_poly.type
_entity_poly.pdbx_seq_one_letter_code
_entity_poly.pdbx_strand_id
1 'polypeptide(L)' 'PVMFAVLTMNPDMSEFHWLLVTLTAGVGGSLLSVGSAAGVALMGQARGHYNFMKHLKWAPVIALGYFGNIGVHWLLNS' A
#
# COMPACT_ATOMS: atom_id res chain seq x y z
N PRO A 1 9.01 -8.62 -8.52
CA PRO A 1 8.98 -8.77 -10.00
C PRO A 1 8.61 -7.47 -10.73
N VAL A 2 7.55 -6.76 -10.31
CA VAL A 2 7.11 -5.51 -10.98
C VAL A 2 8.10 -4.37 -10.79
N MET A 3 8.53 -4.04 -9.57
CA MET A 3 9.52 -2.97 -9.35
C MET A 3 10.86 -3.23 -10.05
N PHE A 4 11.28 -4.50 -10.12
CA PHE A 4 12.49 -4.88 -10.86
C PHE A 4 12.38 -4.60 -12.37
N ALA A 5 11.21 -4.86 -12.96
CA ALA A 5 10.94 -4.54 -14.36
C ALA A 5 10.94 -3.02 -14.60
N VAL A 6 10.34 -2.24 -13.69
CA VAL A 6 10.31 -0.76 -13.77
C VAL A 6 11.71 -0.16 -13.70
N LEU A 7 12.57 -0.64 -12.79
CA LEU A 7 13.96 -0.17 -12.71
C LEU A 7 14.76 -0.50 -13.97
N THR A 8 14.52 -1.68 -14.57
CA THR A 8 15.20 -2.11 -15.81
C THR A 8 14.75 -1.30 -17.03
N MET A 9 13.55 -0.72 -17.03
CA MET A 9 13.05 0.14 -18.11
C MET A 9 13.69 1.54 -18.12
N ASN A 10 14.42 1.91 -17.06
CA ASN A 10 15.02 3.23 -16.84
C ASN A 10 14.12 4.40 -17.29
N PRO A 11 12.86 4.46 -16.80
CA PRO A 11 11.92 5.50 -17.18
C PRO A 11 12.36 6.86 -16.64
N ASP A 12 12.24 7.90 -17.45
CA ASP A 12 12.53 9.27 -17.05
C ASP A 12 11.37 9.80 -16.17
N MET A 13 11.50 9.59 -14.85
CA MET A 13 10.51 9.98 -13.84
C MET A 13 11.15 10.94 -12.84
N SER A 14 10.43 12.02 -12.52
CA SER A 14 10.85 12.95 -11.47
C SER A 14 10.90 12.27 -10.10
N GLU A 15 11.71 12.82 -9.19
CA GLU A 15 11.82 12.33 -7.81
C GLU A 15 10.45 12.26 -7.11
N PHE A 16 9.59 13.23 -7.38
CA PHE A 16 8.20 13.25 -6.91
C PHE A 16 7.43 11.97 -7.27
N HIS A 17 7.52 11.53 -8.53
CA HIS A 17 6.84 10.31 -9.00
C HIS A 17 7.49 9.05 -8.42
N TRP A 18 8.81 9.00 -8.27
CA TRP A 18 9.48 7.87 -7.64
C TRP A 18 9.08 7.67 -6.18
N LEU A 19 9.02 8.76 -5.42
CA LEU A 19 8.56 8.73 -4.04
C LEU A 19 7.09 8.33 -3.95
N LEU A 20 6.24 8.87 -4.83
CA LEU A 20 4.82 8.52 -4.88
C LEU A 20 4.59 7.05 -5.23
N VAL A 21 5.31 6.50 -6.22
CA VAL A 21 5.23 5.08 -6.60
C VAL A 21 5.69 4.20 -5.44
N THR A 22 6.79 4.55 -4.78
CA THR A 22 7.31 3.78 -3.64
C THR A 22 6.33 3.80 -2.46
N LEU A 23 5.75 4.98 -2.16
CA LEU A 23 4.75 5.15 -1.12
C LEU A 23 3.48 4.35 -1.41
N THR A 24 2.94 4.46 -2.63
CA THR A 24 1.71 3.75 -3.03
C THR A 24 1.92 2.25 -3.14
N ALA A 25 3.08 1.78 -3.61
CA ALA A 25 3.43 0.36 -3.60
C ALA A 25 3.56 -0.20 -2.17
N GLY A 26 4.17 0.56 -1.26
CA GLY A 26 4.31 0.17 0.15
C GLY A 26 2.97 0.12 0.90
N VAL A 27 2.15 1.17 0.77
CA VAL A 27 0.88 1.31 1.50
C VAL A 27 -0.21 0.46 0.86
N GLY A 28 -0.22 0.32 -0.47
CA GLY A 28 -1.24 -0.40 -1.23
C GLY A 28 -1.39 -1.87 -0.85
N GLY A 29 -0.31 -2.53 -0.39
CA GLY A 29 -0.37 -3.90 0.13
C GLY A 29 -1.31 -4.08 1.33
N SER A 30 -1.60 -3.01 2.06
CA SER A 30 -2.47 -3.03 3.23
C SER A 30 -3.97 -3.05 2.89
N LEU A 31 -4.36 -2.77 1.63
CA LEU A 31 -5.78 -2.69 1.23
C LEU A 31 -6.52 -4.03 1.29
N LEU A 32 -5.79 -5.15 1.12
CA LEU A 32 -6.36 -6.49 1.08
C LEU A 32 -5.93 -7.37 2.26
N SER A 33 -5.13 -6.86 3.21
CA SER A 33 -4.45 -7.61 4.30
C SER A 33 -3.47 -8.70 3.83
N VAL A 34 -3.81 -9.46 2.79
CA VAL A 34 -2.98 -10.49 2.15
C VAL A 34 -1.82 -9.87 1.37
N GLY A 35 -1.94 -8.61 0.95
CA GLY A 35 -0.90 -7.87 0.25
C GLY A 35 0.25 -7.40 1.13
N SER A 36 0.22 -7.67 2.45
CA SER A 36 1.27 -7.28 3.40
C SER A 36 1.60 -8.42 4.37
N ALA A 37 2.90 -8.64 4.63
CA ALA A 37 3.38 -9.67 5.54
C ALA A 37 2.81 -9.50 6.97
N ALA A 38 2.66 -8.26 7.44
CA ALA A 38 2.06 -7.96 8.73
C ALA A 38 0.58 -8.35 8.78
N GLY A 39 -0.17 -8.11 7.69
CA GLY A 39 -1.58 -8.46 7.59
C GLY A 39 -1.79 -9.98 7.58
N VAL A 40 -0.98 -10.71 6.81
CA VAL A 40 -0.99 -12.18 6.79
C VAL A 40 -0.61 -12.77 8.15
N ALA A 41 0.42 -12.24 8.81
CA ALA A 41 0.82 -12.68 10.15
C ALA A 41 -0.30 -12.45 11.18
N LEU A 42 -0.93 -11.28 11.19
CA LEU A 42 -2.04 -10.97 12.09
C LEU A 42 -3.24 -11.90 11.85
N MET A 43 -3.61 -12.16 10.60
CA MET A 43 -4.68 -13.10 10.25
C MET A 43 -4.33 -14.55 10.65
N GLY A 44 -3.06 -14.92 10.61
CA GLY A 44 -2.57 -16.24 11.05
C GLY A 44 -2.57 -16.41 12.58
N GLN A 45 -2.27 -15.35 13.33
CA GLN A 45 -2.23 -15.37 14.80
C GLN A 45 -3.62 -15.19 15.43
N ALA A 46 -4.44 -14.28 14.90
CA ALA A 46 -5.75 -13.92 15.43
C ALA A 46 -6.89 -14.83 14.92
N ARG A 47 -6.66 -16.15 14.94
CA ARG A 47 -7.61 -17.17 14.46
C ARG A 47 -8.99 -16.96 15.11
N GLY A 48 -9.99 -16.60 14.30
CA GLY A 48 -11.38 -16.35 14.71
C GLY A 48 -11.75 -14.87 14.93
N HIS A 49 -10.81 -14.04 15.40
CA HIS A 49 -11.08 -12.62 15.67
C HIS A 49 -10.88 -11.74 14.44
N TYR A 50 -9.86 -12.02 13.61
CA TYR A 50 -9.53 -11.22 12.44
C TYR A 50 -9.34 -12.12 11.21
N ASN A 51 -10.18 -11.92 10.19
CA ASN A 51 -10.14 -12.68 8.94
C ASN A 51 -10.20 -11.73 7.74
N PHE A 52 -9.93 -12.24 6.54
CA PHE A 52 -9.93 -11.45 5.31
C PHE A 52 -11.25 -10.70 5.08
N MET A 53 -12.40 -11.33 5.33
CA MET A 53 -13.71 -10.70 5.13
C MET A 53 -13.97 -9.55 6.12
N LYS A 54 -13.54 -9.69 7.38
CA LYS A 54 -13.59 -8.62 8.38
C LYS A 54 -12.66 -7.49 7.99
N HIS A 55 -11.49 -7.78 7.42
CA HIS A 55 -10.59 -6.75 6.91
C HIS A 55 -11.22 -6.01 5.72
N LEU A 56 -11.84 -6.73 4.78
CA LEU A 56 -12.51 -6.15 3.62
C LEU A 56 -13.65 -5.21 4.02
N LYS A 57 -14.37 -5.52 5.12
CA LYS A 57 -15.35 -4.59 5.71
C LYS A 57 -14.75 -3.24 6.11
N TRP A 58 -13.49 -3.23 6.55
CA TRP A 58 -12.73 -2.03 6.91
C TRP A 58 -11.91 -1.45 5.76
N ALA A 59 -11.88 -2.10 4.60
CA ALA A 59 -11.16 -1.62 3.42
C ALA A 59 -11.52 -0.18 3.01
N PRO A 60 -12.77 0.32 3.14
CA PRO A 60 -13.06 1.73 2.84
C PRO A 60 -12.29 2.72 3.72
N VAL A 61 -12.11 2.41 5.01
CA VAL A 61 -11.34 3.25 5.94
C VAL A 61 -9.84 3.18 5.62
N ILE A 62 -9.35 1.99 5.28
CA ILE A 62 -7.95 1.78 4.87
C ILE A 62 -7.67 2.49 3.54
N ALA A 63 -8.62 2.45 2.60
CA ALA A 63 -8.56 3.17 1.33
C ALA A 63 -8.54 4.68 1.55
N LEU A 64 -9.28 5.20 2.52
CA LEU A 64 -9.21 6.61 2.89
C LEU A 64 -7.78 6.97 3.36
N GLY A 65 -7.13 6.12 4.16
CA GLY A 65 -5.72 6.30 4.54
C GLY A 65 -4.77 6.26 3.33
N TYR A 66 -5.03 5.38 2.35
CA TYR A 66 -4.27 5.31 1.10
C TYR A 66 -4.35 6.62 0.31
N PHE A 67 -5.55 7.18 0.13
CA PHE A 67 -5.72 8.47 -0.53
C PHE A 67 -5.16 9.63 0.30
N GLY A 68 -5.26 9.56 1.64
CA GLY A 68 -4.64 10.52 2.54
C GLY A 68 -3.13 10.62 2.36
N ASN A 69 -2.44 9.48 2.22
CA ASN A 69 -1.01 9.46 1.95
C ASN A 69 -0.64 10.14 0.62
N ILE A 70 -1.45 9.96 -0.43
CA ILE A 70 -1.24 10.65 -1.71
C ILE A 70 -1.39 12.17 -1.54
N GLY A 71 -2.42 12.60 -0.80
CA GLY A 71 -2.65 14.02 -0.51
C GLY A 71 -1.53 14.65 0.32
N VAL A 72 -1.05 13.97 1.36
CA VAL A 72 0.08 14.42 2.18
C VAL A 72 1.38 14.46 1.36
N HIS A 73 1.60 13.47 0.50
CA HIS A 73 2.76 13.45 -0.40
C HIS A 73 2.77 14.67 -1.33
N TRP A 74 1.60 15.00 -1.89
CA TRP A 74 1.41 16.22 -2.67
C TRP A 74 1.67 17.48 -1.86
N LEU A 75 1.18 17.55 -0.61
CA LEU A 75 1.33 18.73 0.26
C LEU A 75 2.77 18.98 0.70
N LEU A 76 3.55 17.92 0.95
CA LEU A 76 4.93 18.03 1.43
C LEU A 76 5.96 18.17 0.31
N ASN A 77 5.67 17.59 -0.86
CA ASN A 77 6.56 17.60 -2.02
C ASN A 77 6.01 18.49 -3.15
N SER A 78 5.25 19.53 -2.76
CA SER A 78 4.72 20.58 -3.65
C SER A 78 5.84 21.41 -4.29
#